data_AF-A0A6U1NNZ0-F1
#
_entry.id   AF-A0A6U1NNZ0-F1
#
_cell.length_a   1.000
_cell.length_b   1.000
_cell.length_c   1.000
_cell.angle_alpha   90.00
_cell.angle_beta   90.00
_cell.angle_gamma   90.00
#
_symmetry.space_group_name_H-M   'P 1'
#
loop_
_entity.id
_entity.type
_entity.pdbx_description
1 polymer ?
#
loop_
_entity_poly.entity_id
_entity_poly.type
_entity_poly.pdbx_seq_one_letter_code
_entity_poly.pdbx_strand_id
1 'polypeptide(L)'
;VVEIALNQYANVVAERRLALIDRNKDLYIMPISPLPGLARGKHKLHTQVDSIEWNDSSDMLVAVADGKVVTWYYPNVVYVDRGLLALTSSSREATELGKLPAINTFFGDRVTVRKADGTVIHINVPSYPLMLYEYVYSGKWEAAVRLCRFIQSDEMWGCLAAMALHGFNLETAEIALAAVKEVDKLQYILYIKDIPSQEGRNAEMMLYKRCPDEAENILLQASPPLTYRAIKLNIRLYRWNRALELAVKYRSHVDTVLGYRQRFLETFKKQETDAQFLQYKDKVTIDWDAIKAKKEKEKEEEMERANRGGGYK
;
A
#
# COMPACT_ATOMS: atom_id res chain seq x y z
N VAL A 1 8.25 -22.46 13.56
CA VAL A 1 9.16 -21.64 12.74
C VAL A 1 10.36 -22.51 12.44
N VAL A 2 10.66 -22.69 11.16
CA VAL A 2 11.77 -23.52 10.66
C VAL A 2 12.97 -22.63 10.38
N GLU A 3 12.74 -21.46 9.81
CA GLU A 3 13.77 -20.51 9.43
C GLU A 3 13.25 -19.08 9.66
N ILE A 4 14.15 -18.17 10.02
CA ILE A 4 13.89 -16.74 10.11
C ILE A 4 15.05 -15.98 9.47
N ALA A 5 14.73 -14.90 8.76
CA ALA A 5 15.72 -14.05 8.12
C ALA A 5 15.30 -12.58 8.27
N LEU A 6 16.24 -11.74 8.69
CA LEU A 6 16.05 -10.30 8.86
C LEU A 6 16.64 -9.56 7.67
N ASN A 7 15.92 -8.58 7.11
CA ASN A 7 16.48 -7.74 6.05
C ASN A 7 17.65 -6.89 6.56
N GLN A 8 18.71 -6.83 5.77
CA GLN A 8 19.91 -6.06 6.12
C GLN A 8 19.82 -4.62 5.61
N TYR A 9 19.08 -4.39 4.53
CA TYR A 9 18.89 -3.09 3.91
C TYR A 9 17.76 -2.29 4.59
N ALA A 10 18.10 -1.50 5.60
CA ALA A 10 17.14 -0.56 6.20
C ALA A 10 17.87 0.62 6.86
N ASN A 11 17.39 1.83 6.61
CA ASN A 11 17.95 3.05 7.18
C ASN A 11 17.36 3.34 8.57
N VAL A 12 16.11 2.92 8.80
CA VAL A 12 15.39 3.09 10.07
C VAL A 12 14.78 1.79 10.55
N VAL A 13 14.54 1.68 11.86
CA VAL A 13 13.94 0.48 12.47
C VAL A 13 12.56 0.15 11.88
N ALA A 14 11.79 1.16 11.48
CA ALA A 14 10.47 0.99 10.87
C ALA A 14 10.51 0.30 9.49
N GLU A 15 11.66 0.29 8.82
CA GLU A 15 11.88 -0.40 7.54
C GLU A 15 12.32 -1.85 7.73
N ARG A 16 12.64 -2.28 8.96
CA ARG A 16 13.04 -3.66 9.23
C ARG A 16 11.88 -4.64 9.00
N ARG A 17 12.18 -5.72 8.28
CA ARG A 17 11.27 -6.79 7.89
C ARG A 17 11.85 -8.13 8.30
N LEU A 18 10.99 -8.96 8.88
CA LEU A 18 11.28 -10.34 9.18
C LEU A 18 10.60 -11.22 8.14
N ALA A 19 11.38 -12.05 7.47
CA ALA A 19 10.88 -13.19 6.72
C ALA A 19 10.96 -14.44 7.62
N LEU A 20 9.95 -15.29 7.57
CA LEU A 20 9.90 -16.53 8.35
C LEU A 20 9.27 -17.65 7.54
N ILE A 21 9.85 -18.85 7.66
CA ILE A 21 9.26 -20.09 7.17
C ILE A 21 8.63 -20.80 8.37
N ASP A 22 7.34 -21.14 8.28
CA ASP A 22 6.67 -21.91 9.33
C ASP A 22 6.86 -23.44 9.17
N ARG A 23 6.25 -24.23 10.06
CA ARG A 23 6.38 -25.70 9.99
C ARG A 23 5.67 -26.31 8.77
N ASN A 24 4.75 -25.58 8.14
CA ASN A 24 4.05 -26.00 6.93
C ASN A 24 4.81 -25.59 5.66
N LYS A 25 6.04 -25.09 5.79
CA LYS A 25 6.83 -24.52 4.70
C LYS A 25 6.16 -23.31 4.03
N ASP A 26 5.33 -22.59 4.78
CA ASP A 26 4.77 -21.33 4.31
C ASP A 26 5.71 -20.18 4.67
N LEU A 27 6.08 -19.38 3.66
CA LEU A 27 6.87 -18.17 3.83
C LEU A 27 5.96 -16.99 4.13
N TYR A 28 6.28 -16.27 5.20
CA TYR A 28 5.65 -15.02 5.55
C TYR A 28 6.66 -13.89 5.66
N ILE A 29 6.20 -12.67 5.38
CA ILE A 29 6.90 -11.43 5.71
C ILE A 29 6.06 -10.66 6.74
N MET A 30 6.74 -10.02 7.69
CA MET A 30 6.12 -9.14 8.67
C MET A 30 7.02 -7.97 9.05
N PRO A 31 6.47 -6.79 9.39
CA PRO A 31 7.25 -5.69 9.92
C PRO A 31 7.61 -5.97 11.39
N ILE A 32 8.80 -5.55 11.81
CA ILE A 32 9.24 -5.72 13.22
C ILE A 32 8.59 -4.66 14.10
N SER A 33 8.64 -3.41 13.65
CA SER A 33 7.86 -2.34 14.27
C SER A 33 6.40 -2.44 13.80
N PRO A 34 5.41 -2.20 14.66
CA PRO A 34 4.05 -1.93 14.20
C PRO A 34 4.10 -0.84 13.14
N LEU A 35 3.50 -1.10 11.99
CA LEU A 35 3.28 -0.06 11.01
C LEU A 35 2.02 0.70 11.41
N PRO A 36 2.03 2.03 11.25
CA PRO A 36 0.81 2.82 11.29
C PRO A 36 -0.30 2.14 10.44
N GLY A 37 -1.45 1.84 11.06
CA GLY A 37 -2.69 1.41 10.38
C GLY A 37 -2.69 0.00 9.83
N LEU A 38 -1.52 -0.57 9.58
CA LEU A 38 -1.31 -1.97 9.27
C LEU A 38 -0.98 -2.69 10.59
N ALA A 39 -2.02 -3.18 11.27
CA ALA A 39 -1.87 -4.10 12.39
C ALA A 39 -0.86 -5.19 12.00
N ARG A 40 0.29 -5.28 12.70
CA ARG A 40 1.44 -6.21 12.53
C ARG A 40 1.18 -7.32 11.50
N GLY A 41 1.09 -6.91 10.24
CA GLY A 41 0.45 -7.74 9.24
C GLY A 41 1.43 -8.82 8.86
N LYS A 42 1.18 -10.05 9.27
CA LYS A 42 1.91 -11.18 8.72
C LYS A 42 1.30 -11.48 7.35
N HIS A 43 2.07 -11.30 6.28
CA HIS A 43 1.63 -11.59 4.91
C HIS A 43 2.30 -12.87 4.41
N LYS A 44 1.51 -13.81 3.91
CA LYS A 44 2.02 -15.00 3.24
C LYS A 44 2.52 -14.62 1.84
N LEU A 45 3.77 -14.97 1.53
CA LEU A 45 4.38 -14.73 0.22
C LEU A 45 4.33 -15.97 -0.67
N HIS A 46 4.60 -17.16 -0.11
CA HIS A 46 4.69 -18.39 -0.88
C HIS A 46 4.46 -19.63 0.00
N THR A 47 4.22 -20.78 -0.64
CA THR A 47 4.06 -22.11 -0.03
C THR A 47 5.23 -23.02 -0.42
N GLN A 48 5.45 -24.11 0.32
CA GLN A 48 6.47 -25.12 -0.02
C GLN A 48 7.88 -24.52 -0.18
N VAL A 49 8.21 -23.54 0.66
CA VAL A 49 9.50 -22.87 0.67
C VAL A 49 10.48 -23.68 1.53
N ASP A 50 11.63 -24.00 0.94
CA ASP A 50 12.66 -24.80 1.58
C ASP A 50 13.73 -23.94 2.26
N SER A 51 14.07 -22.79 1.67
CA SER A 51 15.09 -21.88 2.17
C SER A 51 14.86 -20.47 1.63
N ILE A 52 15.27 -19.44 2.38
CA ILE A 52 15.20 -18.03 2.00
C ILE A 52 16.51 -17.31 2.26
N GLU A 53 16.75 -16.19 1.58
CA GLU A 53 17.84 -15.27 1.92
C GLU A 53 17.53 -13.85 1.45
N TRP A 54 17.82 -12.86 2.30
CA TRP A 54 17.74 -11.45 1.91
C TRP A 54 18.99 -11.03 1.15
N ASN A 55 18.84 -10.10 0.22
CA ASN A 55 19.97 -9.49 -0.43
C ASN A 55 20.80 -8.65 0.56
N ASP A 56 22.10 -8.60 0.32
CA ASP A 56 23.07 -7.87 1.15
C ASP A 56 22.91 -6.34 1.07
N SER A 57 22.50 -5.83 -0.09
CA SER A 57 22.54 -4.41 -0.46
C SER A 57 21.19 -3.84 -0.89
N SER A 58 20.12 -4.62 -0.75
CA SER A 58 18.75 -4.21 -1.05
C SER A 58 17.73 -4.99 -0.22
N ASP A 59 16.45 -4.61 -0.34
CA ASP A 59 15.34 -5.34 0.26
C ASP A 59 14.81 -6.47 -0.63
N MET A 60 15.59 -6.94 -1.60
CA MET A 60 15.22 -8.10 -2.40
C MET A 60 15.27 -9.36 -1.54
N LEU A 61 14.31 -10.26 -1.75
CA LEU A 61 14.23 -11.56 -1.07
C LEU A 61 14.24 -12.67 -2.12
N VAL A 62 15.07 -13.68 -1.92
CA VAL A 62 15.06 -14.89 -2.74
C VAL A 62 14.64 -16.10 -1.91
N ALA A 63 13.93 -17.03 -2.54
CA ALA A 63 13.54 -18.30 -1.97
C ALA A 63 13.77 -19.43 -2.96
N VAL A 64 14.04 -20.62 -2.43
CA VAL A 64 13.82 -21.86 -3.19
C VAL A 64 12.51 -22.49 -2.73
N ALA A 65 11.61 -22.71 -3.68
CA ALA A 65 10.27 -23.22 -3.40
C ALA A 65 9.79 -24.12 -4.54
N ASP A 66 9.36 -25.34 -4.21
CA ASP A 66 8.81 -26.31 -5.17
C ASP A 66 9.67 -26.47 -6.46
N GLY A 67 10.99 -26.63 -6.29
CA GLY A 67 11.93 -26.78 -7.42
C GLY A 67 12.16 -25.51 -8.25
N LYS A 68 11.70 -24.35 -7.78
CA LYS A 68 11.87 -23.05 -8.43
C LYS A 68 12.66 -22.10 -7.53
N VAL A 69 13.38 -21.18 -8.16
CA VAL A 69 13.93 -20.01 -7.48
C VAL A 69 12.95 -18.87 -7.71
N VAL A 70 12.42 -18.34 -6.61
CA VAL A 70 11.49 -17.20 -6.61
C VAL A 70 12.21 -16.01 -6.03
N THR A 71 12.28 -14.92 -6.79
CA THR A 71 12.89 -13.67 -6.33
C THR A 71 11.81 -12.60 -6.26
N TRP A 72 11.59 -12.04 -5.09
CA TRP A 72 10.82 -10.81 -4.91
C TRP A 72 11.77 -9.63 -4.97
N TYR A 73 11.66 -8.83 -6.02
CA TYR A 73 12.45 -7.63 -6.21
C TYR A 73 12.05 -6.51 -5.25
N TYR A 74 10.77 -6.44 -4.86
CA TYR A 74 10.29 -5.48 -3.86
C TYR A 74 9.20 -6.13 -2.98
N PRO A 75 9.55 -6.99 -2.01
CA PRO A 75 8.58 -7.71 -1.17
C PRO A 75 7.74 -6.80 -0.28
N ASN A 76 8.22 -5.58 0.02
CA ASN A 76 7.48 -4.55 0.77
C ASN A 76 6.18 -4.09 0.07
N VAL A 77 6.00 -4.42 -1.20
CA VAL A 77 4.78 -4.14 -1.96
C VAL A 77 3.51 -4.65 -1.28
N VAL A 78 3.60 -5.74 -0.49
CA VAL A 78 2.43 -6.34 0.20
C VAL A 78 1.77 -5.40 1.22
N TYR A 79 2.51 -4.40 1.70
CA TYR A 79 2.04 -3.37 2.65
C TYR A 79 1.50 -2.12 1.95
N VAL A 80 1.63 -2.06 0.62
CA VAL A 80 1.15 -0.94 -0.21
C VAL A 80 0.03 -1.42 -1.10
N ASP A 81 0.31 -2.39 -1.97
CA ASP A 81 -0.65 -3.00 -2.87
C ASP A 81 -0.29 -4.46 -3.17
N ARG A 82 -1.02 -5.39 -2.56
CA ARG A 82 -0.80 -6.83 -2.77
C ARG A 82 -1.00 -7.28 -4.23
N GLY A 83 -1.80 -6.56 -5.00
CA GLY A 83 -2.04 -6.89 -6.41
C GLY A 83 -0.80 -6.72 -7.29
N LEU A 84 0.15 -5.89 -6.87
CA LEU A 84 1.41 -5.67 -7.59
C LEU A 84 2.47 -6.73 -7.27
N LEU A 85 2.25 -7.65 -6.32
CA LEU A 85 3.27 -8.62 -5.89
C LEU A 85 3.77 -9.50 -7.04
N ALA A 86 2.87 -9.96 -7.91
CA ALA A 86 3.26 -10.75 -9.08
C ALA A 86 4.17 -9.96 -10.02
N LEU A 87 3.88 -8.67 -10.21
CA LEU A 87 4.62 -7.73 -11.04
C LEU A 87 5.92 -7.23 -10.40
N THR A 88 6.23 -7.61 -9.15
CA THR A 88 7.51 -7.28 -8.51
C THR A 88 8.30 -8.52 -8.15
N SER A 89 8.00 -9.63 -8.81
CA SER A 89 8.64 -10.91 -8.57
C SER A 89 8.95 -11.64 -9.87
N SER A 90 9.90 -12.57 -9.81
CA SER A 90 10.15 -13.52 -10.87
C SER A 90 10.25 -14.93 -10.30
N SER A 91 9.90 -15.92 -11.11
CA SER A 91 10.07 -17.33 -10.78
C SER A 91 10.76 -18.02 -11.94
N ARG A 92 11.81 -18.78 -11.63
CA ARG A 92 12.58 -19.56 -12.61
C ARG A 92 12.66 -21.00 -12.13
N GLU A 93 12.48 -21.93 -13.06
CA GLU A 93 12.70 -23.33 -12.74
C GLU A 93 14.18 -23.57 -12.40
N ALA A 94 14.40 -24.31 -11.33
CA ALA A 94 15.72 -24.58 -10.79
C ALA A 94 15.87 -26.09 -10.53
N THR A 95 15.47 -26.90 -11.52
CA THR A 95 15.53 -28.37 -11.49
C THR A 95 16.93 -28.90 -11.21
N GLU A 96 17.96 -28.15 -11.62
CA GLU A 96 19.37 -28.44 -11.36
C GLU A 96 19.74 -28.46 -9.87
N LEU A 97 18.98 -27.79 -9.00
CA LEU A 97 19.24 -27.75 -7.56
C LEU A 97 18.95 -29.07 -6.85
N GLY A 98 18.15 -29.94 -7.46
CA GLY A 98 17.80 -31.24 -6.89
C GLY A 98 16.95 -31.13 -5.61
N LYS A 99 17.10 -32.08 -4.69
CA LYS A 99 16.31 -32.16 -3.46
C LYS A 99 16.96 -31.36 -2.32
N LEU A 100 16.13 -30.68 -1.53
CA LEU A 100 16.52 -29.95 -0.32
C LEU A 100 17.69 -28.94 -0.52
N PRO A 101 17.64 -28.07 -1.54
CA PRO A 101 18.61 -27.00 -1.67
C PRO A 101 18.48 -25.98 -0.53
N ALA A 102 19.62 -25.48 -0.05
CA ALA A 102 19.68 -24.41 0.93
C ALA A 102 20.41 -23.21 0.32
N ILE A 103 19.79 -22.03 0.39
CA ILE A 103 20.46 -20.79 0.00
C ILE A 103 21.48 -20.46 1.09
N ASN A 104 22.71 -20.13 0.67
CA ASN A 104 23.79 -19.76 1.56
C ASN A 104 23.95 -18.24 1.64
N THR A 105 23.95 -17.56 0.48
CA THR A 105 24.09 -16.10 0.41
C THR A 105 23.35 -15.52 -0.79
N PHE A 106 22.94 -14.26 -0.68
CA PHE A 106 22.49 -13.43 -1.80
C PHE A 106 23.27 -12.11 -1.80
N PHE A 107 24.34 -12.05 -2.58
CA PHE A 107 25.27 -10.92 -2.64
C PHE A 107 25.22 -10.27 -4.02
N GLY A 108 24.83 -9.00 -4.09
CA GLY A 108 24.61 -8.30 -5.34
C GLY A 108 23.61 -9.05 -6.22
N ASP A 109 24.04 -9.44 -7.42
CA ASP A 109 23.22 -10.18 -8.39
C ASP A 109 23.40 -11.71 -8.33
N ARG A 110 24.15 -12.22 -7.34
CA ARG A 110 24.50 -13.65 -7.23
C ARG A 110 23.89 -14.29 -5.99
N VAL A 111 23.17 -15.38 -6.22
CA VAL A 111 22.64 -16.26 -5.18
C VAL A 111 23.48 -17.53 -5.16
N THR A 112 24.02 -17.89 -4.00
CA THR A 112 24.75 -19.14 -3.82
C THR A 112 23.84 -20.16 -3.15
N VAL A 113 23.72 -21.34 -3.75
CA VAL A 113 22.84 -22.40 -3.29
C VAL A 113 23.64 -23.67 -3.10
N ARG A 114 23.54 -24.28 -1.92
CA ARG A 114 24.15 -25.56 -1.61
C ARG A 114 23.12 -26.69 -1.81
N LYS A 115 23.48 -27.68 -2.62
CA LYS A 115 22.70 -28.89 -2.84
C LYS A 115 22.83 -29.88 -1.67
N ALA A 116 21.99 -30.91 -1.67
CA ALA A 116 22.07 -32.01 -0.69
C ALA A 116 23.39 -32.79 -0.72
N ASP A 117 24.09 -32.85 -1.86
CA ASP A 117 25.40 -33.49 -1.99
C ASP A 117 26.57 -32.60 -1.51
N GLY A 118 26.28 -31.37 -1.06
CA GLY A 118 27.25 -30.39 -0.61
C GLY A 118 27.81 -29.48 -1.71
N THR A 119 27.51 -29.75 -2.98
CA THR A 119 27.94 -28.91 -4.11
C THR A 119 27.31 -27.52 -4.00
N VAL A 120 28.10 -26.48 -4.26
CA VAL A 120 27.63 -25.09 -4.31
C VAL A 120 27.43 -24.68 -5.77
N ILE A 121 26.23 -24.19 -6.08
CA ILE A 121 25.86 -23.62 -7.38
C ILE A 121 25.66 -22.11 -7.24
N HIS A 122 25.92 -21.39 -8.31
CA HIS A 122 25.63 -19.97 -8.45
C HIS A 122 24.45 -19.74 -9.39
N ILE A 123 23.49 -18.94 -8.95
CA ILE A 123 22.34 -18.50 -9.73
C ILE A 123 22.40 -16.98 -9.83
N ASN A 124 22.20 -16.45 -11.05
CA ASN A 124 22.18 -15.01 -11.27
C ASN A 124 20.75 -14.47 -11.31
N VAL A 125 20.53 -13.42 -10.53
CA VAL A 125 19.31 -12.60 -10.53
C VAL A 125 19.59 -11.33 -11.35
N PRO A 126 18.61 -10.71 -12.03
CA PRO A 126 18.85 -9.42 -12.69
C PRO A 126 19.38 -8.36 -11.71
N SER A 127 20.38 -7.60 -12.13
CA SER A 127 21.02 -6.56 -11.29
C SER A 127 20.28 -5.21 -11.32
N TYR A 128 19.42 -4.98 -12.31
CA TYR A 128 18.69 -3.71 -12.47
C TYR A 128 17.81 -3.30 -11.28
N PRO A 129 17.14 -4.21 -10.55
CA PRO A 129 16.44 -3.86 -9.31
C PRO A 129 17.37 -3.22 -8.27
N LEU A 130 18.63 -3.65 -8.15
CA LEU A 130 19.61 -3.04 -7.22
C LEU A 130 19.88 -1.57 -7.60
N MET A 131 20.06 -1.29 -8.88
CA MET A 131 20.21 0.08 -9.38
C MET A 131 18.94 0.91 -9.11
N LEU A 132 17.77 0.29 -9.21
CA LEU A 132 16.50 0.95 -8.91
C LEU A 132 16.41 1.36 -7.43
N TYR A 133 16.79 0.46 -6.51
CA TYR A 133 16.93 0.77 -5.08
C TYR A 133 17.84 1.99 -4.87
N GLU A 134 19.02 2.00 -5.48
CA GLU A 134 19.97 3.12 -5.34
C GLU A 134 19.36 4.45 -5.81
N TYR A 135 18.71 4.48 -6.98
CA TYR A 135 18.08 5.69 -7.51
C TYR A 135 16.92 6.16 -6.65
N VAL A 136 16.04 5.26 -6.23
CA VAL A 136 14.86 5.61 -5.42
C VAL A 136 15.27 6.14 -4.05
N TYR A 137 16.17 5.46 -3.34
CA TYR A 137 16.62 5.90 -2.02
C TYR A 137 17.46 7.18 -2.07
N SER A 138 18.11 7.45 -3.21
CA SER A 138 18.77 8.74 -3.47
C SER A 138 17.82 9.84 -3.96
N GLY A 139 16.52 9.59 -4.06
CA GLY A 139 15.54 10.54 -4.59
C GLY A 139 15.65 10.84 -6.09
N LYS A 140 16.44 10.06 -6.84
CA LYS A 140 16.71 10.24 -8.28
C LYS A 140 15.62 9.56 -9.14
N TRP A 141 14.36 9.97 -8.95
CA TRP A 141 13.19 9.37 -9.60
C TRP A 141 13.23 9.40 -11.13
N GLU A 142 13.72 10.49 -11.72
CA GLU A 142 13.85 10.57 -13.19
C GLU A 142 14.86 9.56 -13.75
N ALA A 143 15.94 9.30 -13.03
CA ALA A 143 16.93 8.29 -13.43
C ALA A 143 16.31 6.89 -13.36
N ALA A 144 15.51 6.60 -12.32
CA ALA A 144 14.75 5.36 -12.20
C ALA A 144 13.76 5.17 -13.36
N VAL A 145 13.04 6.22 -13.77
CA VAL A 145 12.14 6.19 -14.94
C VAL A 145 12.92 5.94 -16.23
N ARG A 146 14.06 6.61 -16.44
CA ARG A 146 14.91 6.39 -17.63
C ARG A 146 15.44 4.96 -17.68
N LEU A 147 15.84 4.39 -16.53
CA LEU A 147 16.27 3.01 -16.42
C LEU A 147 15.14 2.05 -16.83
N CYS A 148 13.92 2.25 -16.34
CA CYS A 148 12.77 1.40 -16.70
C CYS A 148 12.40 1.52 -18.19
N ARG A 149 12.47 2.72 -18.77
CA ARG A 149 12.28 2.94 -20.22
C ARG A 149 13.34 2.24 -21.07
N PHE A 150 14.58 2.16 -20.58
CA PHE A 150 15.68 1.49 -21.27
C PHE A 150 15.53 -0.05 -21.21
N ILE A 151 15.17 -0.60 -20.05
CA ILE A 151 15.05 -2.06 -19.87
C ILE A 151 13.78 -2.61 -20.50
N GLN A 152 12.68 -1.85 -20.48
CA GLN A 152 11.37 -2.25 -21.04
C GLN A 152 10.82 -3.56 -20.43
N SER A 153 11.04 -3.78 -19.13
CA SER A 153 10.50 -4.91 -18.38
C SER A 153 9.33 -4.49 -17.50
N ASP A 154 8.25 -5.27 -17.54
CA ASP A 154 7.06 -5.06 -16.70
C ASP A 154 7.41 -5.21 -15.22
N GLU A 155 8.32 -6.13 -14.86
CA GLU A 155 8.75 -6.32 -13.48
C GLU A 155 9.48 -5.09 -12.93
N MET A 156 10.32 -4.46 -13.75
CA MET A 156 11.02 -3.22 -13.39
C MET A 156 10.05 -2.06 -13.20
N TRP A 157 9.10 -1.90 -14.11
CA TRP A 157 8.04 -0.89 -13.97
C TRP A 157 7.15 -1.16 -12.77
N GLY A 158 6.82 -2.43 -12.49
CA GLY A 158 6.09 -2.84 -11.31
C GLY A 158 6.82 -2.48 -10.02
N CYS A 159 8.14 -2.71 -9.96
CA CYS A 159 8.96 -2.33 -8.83
C CYS A 159 8.99 -0.81 -8.64
N LEU A 160 9.17 -0.06 -9.73
CA LEU A 160 9.16 1.40 -9.67
C LEU A 160 7.81 1.94 -9.22
N ALA A 161 6.69 1.37 -9.71
CA ALA A 161 5.36 1.72 -9.25
C ALA A 161 5.19 1.46 -7.75
N ALA A 162 5.56 0.27 -7.27
CA ALA A 162 5.48 -0.09 -5.86
C ALA A 162 6.33 0.83 -4.96
N MET A 163 7.56 1.12 -5.37
CA MET A 163 8.47 2.03 -4.66
C MET A 163 7.94 3.47 -4.65
N ALA A 164 7.40 3.96 -5.77
CA ALA A 164 6.82 5.30 -5.88
C ALA A 164 5.56 5.44 -5.01
N LEU A 165 4.70 4.43 -4.99
CA LEU A 165 3.53 4.37 -4.11
C LEU A 165 3.95 4.31 -2.64
N HIS A 166 5.00 3.55 -2.31
CA HIS A 166 5.53 3.51 -0.95
C HIS A 166 6.03 4.89 -0.50
N GLY A 167 6.89 5.52 -1.32
CA GLY A 167 7.51 6.82 -1.07
C GLY A 167 6.65 8.05 -1.39
N PHE A 168 5.39 7.84 -1.75
CA PHE A 168 4.42 8.88 -2.05
C PHE A 168 4.80 9.84 -3.22
N ASN A 169 5.54 9.33 -4.20
CA ASN A 169 5.84 10.04 -5.44
C ASN A 169 4.77 9.75 -6.49
N LEU A 170 3.71 10.58 -6.52
CA LEU A 170 2.54 10.37 -7.38
C LEU A 170 2.87 10.49 -8.88
N GLU A 171 3.79 11.39 -9.26
CA GLU A 171 4.20 11.57 -10.66
C GLU A 171 4.85 10.31 -11.22
N THR A 172 5.77 9.72 -10.46
CA THR A 172 6.45 8.49 -10.87
C THR A 172 5.51 7.29 -10.83
N ALA A 173 4.62 7.24 -9.83
CA ALA A 173 3.60 6.20 -9.73
C ALA A 173 2.65 6.22 -10.94
N GLU A 174 2.23 7.39 -11.40
CA GLU A 174 1.39 7.53 -12.60
C GLU A 174 2.08 6.95 -13.84
N ILE A 175 3.32 7.38 -14.11
CA ILE A 175 4.10 6.92 -15.27
C ILE A 175 4.28 5.39 -15.21
N ALA A 176 4.63 4.86 -14.04
CA ALA A 176 4.91 3.44 -13.87
C ALA A 176 3.64 2.57 -13.95
N LEU A 177 2.55 2.98 -13.31
CA LEU A 177 1.27 2.25 -13.41
C LEU A 177 0.69 2.28 -14.83
N ALA A 178 0.86 3.40 -15.54
CA ALA A 178 0.51 3.49 -16.96
C ALA A 178 1.33 2.52 -17.82
N ALA A 179 2.64 2.40 -17.54
CA ALA A 179 3.52 1.47 -18.26
C ALA A 179 3.12 0.00 -18.05
N VAL A 180 2.74 -0.40 -16.83
CA VAL A 180 2.30 -1.78 -16.50
C VAL A 180 0.81 -2.01 -16.83
N LYS A 181 0.10 -0.99 -17.35
CA LYS A 181 -1.32 -1.07 -17.74
C LYS A 181 -2.27 -1.41 -16.57
N GLU A 182 -1.92 -0.96 -15.38
CA GLU A 182 -2.74 -1.11 -14.18
C GLU A 182 -3.76 0.03 -14.07
N VAL A 183 -4.77 -0.02 -14.95
CA VAL A 183 -5.71 1.09 -15.19
C VAL A 183 -6.50 1.47 -13.94
N ASP A 184 -7.00 0.49 -13.19
CA ASP A 184 -7.79 0.75 -11.98
C ASP A 184 -6.97 1.50 -10.91
N LYS A 185 -5.70 1.09 -10.74
CA LYS A 185 -4.77 1.71 -9.80
C LYS A 185 -4.40 3.11 -10.27
N LEU A 186 -4.12 3.27 -11.56
CA LEU A 186 -3.82 4.55 -12.19
C LEU A 186 -4.95 5.55 -12.01
N GLN A 187 -6.21 5.14 -12.25
CA GLN A 187 -7.37 6.00 -12.08
C GLN A 187 -7.49 6.51 -10.64
N TYR A 188 -7.19 5.67 -9.65
CA TYR A 188 -7.19 6.08 -8.25
C TYR A 188 -6.06 7.09 -7.95
N ILE A 189 -4.86 6.89 -8.50
CA ILE A 189 -3.74 7.84 -8.35
C ILE A 189 -4.06 9.19 -9.00
N LEU A 190 -4.69 9.20 -10.18
CA LEU A 190 -5.17 10.44 -10.81
C LEU A 190 -6.20 11.16 -9.93
N TYR A 191 -7.15 10.42 -9.35
CA TYR A 191 -8.09 10.98 -8.37
C TYR A 191 -7.36 11.57 -7.14
N ILE A 192 -6.30 10.92 -6.64
CA ILE A 192 -5.49 11.51 -5.57
C ILE A 192 -4.84 12.81 -6.05
N LYS A 193 -4.24 12.84 -7.25
CA LYS A 193 -3.59 14.04 -7.78
C LYS A 193 -4.55 15.22 -7.94
N ASP A 194 -5.81 14.96 -8.26
CA ASP A 194 -6.87 15.98 -8.37
C ASP A 194 -7.29 16.57 -7.02
N ILE A 195 -6.89 15.98 -5.89
CA ILE A 195 -7.21 16.52 -4.57
C ILE A 195 -6.31 17.73 -4.27
N PRO A 196 -6.91 18.90 -3.99
CA PRO A 196 -6.15 20.13 -3.80
C PRO A 196 -5.31 20.11 -2.52
N SER A 197 -5.87 19.62 -1.40
CA SER A 197 -5.17 19.62 -0.10
C SER A 197 -4.10 18.52 -0.03
N GLN A 198 -2.98 18.82 0.62
CA GLN A 198 -1.93 17.82 0.85
C GLN A 198 -2.42 16.74 1.84
N GLU A 199 -3.16 17.15 2.87
CA GLU A 199 -3.72 16.26 3.88
C GLU A 199 -4.77 15.33 3.27
N GLY A 200 -5.60 15.84 2.36
CA GLY A 200 -6.56 15.03 1.60
C GLY A 200 -5.86 14.00 0.71
N ARG A 201 -4.76 14.38 0.06
CA ARG A 201 -3.92 13.47 -0.73
C ARG A 201 -3.30 12.38 0.15
N ASN A 202 -2.69 12.77 1.27
CA ASN A 202 -2.10 11.85 2.24
C ASN A 202 -3.15 10.86 2.78
N ALA A 203 -4.35 11.34 3.11
CA ALA A 203 -5.42 10.49 3.64
C ALA A 203 -5.90 9.44 2.62
N GLU A 204 -6.15 9.84 1.37
CA GLU A 204 -6.59 8.91 0.33
C GLU A 204 -5.48 7.92 -0.08
N MET A 205 -4.21 8.28 0.12
CA MET A 205 -3.10 7.33 0.03
C MET A 205 -3.10 6.30 1.15
N MET A 206 -3.39 6.71 2.39
CA MET A 206 -3.51 5.76 3.49
C MET A 206 -4.68 4.81 3.27
N LEU A 207 -5.77 5.26 2.65
CA LEU A 207 -6.81 4.35 2.16
C LEU A 207 -6.31 3.37 1.10
N TYR A 208 -5.50 3.83 0.15
CA TYR A 208 -4.89 2.96 -0.86
C TYR A 208 -4.11 1.83 -0.19
N LYS A 209 -3.33 2.16 0.85
CA LYS A 209 -2.58 1.21 1.68
C LYS A 209 -3.46 0.38 2.64
N ARG A 210 -4.79 0.52 2.57
CA ARG A 210 -5.79 -0.13 3.42
C ARG A 210 -5.70 0.22 4.92
N CYS A 211 -5.31 1.47 5.21
CA CYS A 211 -5.22 2.05 6.55
C CYS A 211 -6.27 3.15 6.77
N PRO A 212 -7.57 2.79 6.90
CA PRO A 212 -8.65 3.77 7.00
C PRO A 212 -8.64 4.57 8.29
N ASP A 213 -8.18 4.00 9.40
CA ASP A 213 -8.12 4.70 10.70
C ASP A 213 -7.07 5.82 10.66
N GLU A 214 -6.00 5.62 9.89
CA GLU A 214 -4.95 6.62 9.74
C GLU A 214 -5.30 7.68 8.72
N ALA A 215 -5.97 7.29 7.65
CA ALA A 215 -6.60 8.23 6.73
C ALA A 215 -7.53 9.18 7.50
N GLU A 216 -8.35 8.64 8.41
CA GLU A 216 -9.20 9.46 9.29
C GLU A 216 -8.37 10.37 10.20
N ASN A 217 -7.37 9.83 10.89
CA ASN A 217 -6.52 10.61 11.80
C ASN A 217 -5.82 11.78 11.10
N ILE A 218 -5.30 11.58 9.89
CA ILE A 218 -4.66 12.64 9.09
C ILE A 218 -5.66 13.77 8.81
N LEU A 219 -6.89 13.43 8.41
CA LEU A 219 -7.92 14.44 8.10
C LEU A 219 -8.37 15.22 9.36
N LEU A 220 -8.41 14.55 10.52
CA LEU A 220 -8.80 15.17 11.78
C LEU A 220 -7.68 16.01 12.41
N GLN A 221 -6.42 15.65 12.19
CA GLN A 221 -5.25 16.39 12.67
C GLN A 221 -4.88 17.57 11.77
N ALA A 222 -5.43 17.64 10.56
CA ALA A 222 -5.28 18.80 9.68
C ALA A 222 -5.72 20.09 10.39
N SER A 223 -5.08 21.21 10.06
CA SER A 223 -5.40 22.53 10.62
C SER A 223 -5.78 23.50 9.50
N PRO A 224 -7.07 23.83 9.30
CA PRO A 224 -8.25 23.38 10.06
C PRO A 224 -8.66 21.94 9.72
N PRO A 225 -9.36 21.22 10.61
CA PRO A 225 -9.76 19.83 10.39
C PRO A 225 -10.66 19.65 9.16
N LEU A 226 -10.34 18.66 8.33
CA LEU A 226 -11.13 18.30 7.13
C LEU A 226 -12.26 17.33 7.51
N THR A 227 -13.17 17.81 8.38
CA THR A 227 -14.23 16.99 8.99
C THR A 227 -15.17 16.36 7.98
N TYR A 228 -15.59 17.11 6.96
CA TYR A 228 -16.45 16.59 5.90
C TYR A 228 -15.79 15.43 5.15
N ARG A 229 -14.49 15.52 4.81
CA ARG A 229 -13.76 14.41 4.20
C ARG A 229 -13.71 13.20 5.10
N ALA A 230 -13.43 13.36 6.40
CA ALA A 230 -13.38 12.27 7.36
C ALA A 230 -14.75 11.59 7.54
N ILE A 231 -15.85 12.35 7.50
CA ILE A 231 -17.21 11.80 7.54
C ILE A 231 -17.52 11.04 6.24
N LYS A 232 -17.26 11.65 5.08
CA LYS A 232 -17.49 11.05 3.77
C LYS A 232 -16.65 9.78 3.56
N LEU A 233 -15.43 9.76 4.07
CA LEU A 233 -14.54 8.61 4.14
C LEU A 233 -15.24 7.42 4.81
N ASN A 234 -15.75 7.63 6.02
CA ASN A 234 -16.41 6.58 6.79
C ASN A 234 -17.73 6.14 6.14
N ILE A 235 -18.48 7.05 5.51
CA ILE A 235 -19.66 6.70 4.71
C ILE A 235 -19.27 5.78 3.54
N ARG A 236 -18.22 6.12 2.77
CA ARG A 236 -17.73 5.29 1.64
C ARG A 236 -17.31 3.88 2.09
N LEU A 237 -16.77 3.77 3.30
CA LEU A 237 -16.34 2.51 3.90
C LEU A 237 -17.47 1.77 4.65
N TYR A 238 -18.72 2.26 4.59
CA TYR A 238 -19.87 1.73 5.31
C TYR A 238 -19.69 1.69 6.85
N ARG A 239 -18.80 2.52 7.39
CA ARG A 239 -18.55 2.70 8.83
C ARG A 239 -19.52 3.72 9.41
N TRP A 240 -20.81 3.39 9.34
CA TRP A 240 -21.91 4.31 9.67
C TRP A 240 -21.83 4.88 11.08
N ASN A 241 -21.60 4.04 12.09
CA ASN A 241 -21.54 4.46 13.49
C ASN A 241 -20.40 5.45 13.73
N ARG A 242 -19.24 5.20 13.13
CA ARG A 242 -18.10 6.13 13.20
C ARG A 242 -18.38 7.44 12.48
N ALA A 243 -19.02 7.39 11.31
CA ALA A 243 -19.42 8.60 10.58
C ALA A 243 -20.39 9.46 11.40
N LEU A 244 -21.37 8.85 12.07
CA LEU A 244 -22.33 9.56 12.93
C LEU A 244 -21.64 10.15 14.16
N GLU A 245 -20.76 9.39 14.82
CA GLU A 245 -19.98 9.86 15.97
C GLU A 245 -19.15 11.10 15.62
N LEU A 246 -18.44 11.08 14.48
CA LEU A 246 -17.67 12.24 14.00
C LEU A 246 -18.58 13.44 13.70
N ALA A 247 -19.71 13.20 13.03
CA ALA A 247 -20.65 14.26 12.69
C ALA A 247 -21.23 14.94 13.95
N VAL A 248 -21.56 14.17 14.99
CA VAL A 248 -22.06 14.68 16.27
C VAL A 248 -20.94 15.40 17.04
N LYS A 249 -19.74 14.82 17.09
CA LYS A 249 -18.58 15.38 17.81
C LYS A 249 -18.18 16.76 17.28
N TYR A 250 -18.10 16.90 15.95
CA TYR A 250 -17.74 18.15 15.30
C TYR A 250 -18.96 19.03 14.96
N ARG A 251 -20.17 18.59 15.35
CA ARG A 251 -21.45 19.29 15.11
C ARG A 251 -21.64 19.68 13.64
N SER A 252 -21.25 18.81 12.72
CA SER A 252 -21.26 19.07 11.28
C SER A 252 -21.73 17.85 10.48
N HIS A 253 -22.43 18.08 9.37
CA HIS A 253 -22.88 17.06 8.39
C HIS A 253 -23.67 15.86 8.96
N VAL A 254 -24.39 16.01 10.08
CA VAL A 254 -25.25 14.95 10.65
C VAL A 254 -26.37 14.56 9.68
N ASP A 255 -26.99 15.56 9.06
CA ASP A 255 -27.98 15.41 7.98
C ASP A 255 -27.45 14.57 6.81
N THR A 256 -26.20 14.78 6.43
CA THR A 256 -25.53 14.08 5.34
C THR A 256 -25.35 12.60 5.67
N VAL A 257 -24.92 12.26 6.89
CA VAL A 257 -24.78 10.87 7.33
C VAL A 257 -26.13 10.15 7.33
N LEU A 258 -27.16 10.79 7.91
CA LEU A 258 -28.51 10.24 7.96
C LEU A 258 -29.11 10.04 6.55
N GLY A 259 -28.96 11.03 5.66
CA GLY A 259 -29.44 10.93 4.28
C GLY A 259 -28.77 9.80 3.51
N TYR A 260 -27.44 9.68 3.58
CA TYR A 260 -26.73 8.57 2.93
C TYR A 260 -27.10 7.20 3.51
N ARG A 261 -27.31 7.12 4.83
CA ARG A 261 -27.77 5.90 5.49
C ARG A 261 -29.17 5.50 5.04
N GLN A 262 -30.10 6.46 4.95
CA GLN A 262 -31.45 6.23 4.44
C GLN A 262 -31.41 5.70 3.01
N ARG A 263 -30.67 6.37 2.11
CA ARG A 263 -30.51 5.94 0.71
C ARG A 263 -29.91 4.54 0.60
N PHE A 264 -28.94 4.23 1.46
CA PHE A 264 -28.36 2.88 1.54
C PHE A 264 -29.44 1.86 1.92
N LEU A 265 -30.19 2.08 3.01
CA LEU A 265 -31.23 1.18 3.47
C LEU A 265 -32.36 0.98 2.44
N GLU A 266 -32.78 2.05 1.76
CA GLU A 266 -33.77 2.00 0.67
C GLU A 266 -33.30 1.12 -0.48
N THR A 267 -32.02 1.22 -0.86
CA THR A 267 -31.42 0.39 -1.91
C THR A 267 -31.50 -1.11 -1.58
N PHE A 268 -31.35 -1.45 -0.29
CA PHE A 268 -31.45 -2.83 0.21
C PHE A 268 -32.85 -3.21 0.70
N LYS A 269 -33.85 -2.33 0.57
CA LYS A 269 -35.22 -2.50 1.07
C LYS A 269 -35.28 -2.91 2.55
N LYS A 270 -34.37 -2.34 3.36
CA LYS A 270 -34.32 -2.57 4.82
C LYS A 270 -34.81 -1.33 5.57
N GLN A 271 -35.29 -1.54 6.79
CA GLN A 271 -35.61 -0.46 7.72
C GLN A 271 -34.45 -0.20 8.67
N GLU A 272 -34.37 1.03 9.19
CA GLU A 272 -33.34 1.37 10.16
C GLU A 272 -33.63 0.67 11.50
N THR A 273 -32.65 -0.07 11.99
CA THR A 273 -32.74 -0.81 13.25
C THR A 273 -31.84 -0.22 14.33
N ASP A 274 -30.91 0.66 13.95
CA ASP A 274 -29.93 1.20 14.90
C ASP A 274 -30.56 2.32 15.75
N ALA A 275 -30.49 2.15 17.08
CA ALA A 275 -31.07 3.06 18.05
C ALA A 275 -30.50 4.48 17.97
N GLN A 276 -29.21 4.62 17.65
CA GLN A 276 -28.58 5.95 17.51
C GLN A 276 -29.17 6.68 16.30
N PHE A 277 -29.31 5.99 15.17
CA PHE A 277 -29.85 6.58 13.95
C PHE A 277 -31.33 6.95 14.09
N LEU A 278 -32.12 6.11 14.77
CA LEU A 278 -33.53 6.42 15.07
C LEU A 278 -33.68 7.67 15.93
N GLN A 279 -32.83 7.86 16.95
CA GLN A 279 -32.89 9.03 17.83
C GLN A 279 -32.68 10.36 17.09
N TYR A 280 -31.78 10.37 16.09
CA TYR A 280 -31.48 11.57 15.31
C TYR A 280 -32.39 11.77 14.10
N LYS A 281 -33.04 10.70 13.62
CA LYS A 281 -34.01 10.75 12.52
C LYS A 281 -35.18 11.70 12.81
N ASP A 282 -35.69 11.69 14.04
CA ASP A 282 -36.82 12.55 14.42
C ASP A 282 -36.42 14.02 14.65
N LYS A 283 -35.12 14.28 14.82
CA LYS A 283 -34.59 15.62 15.15
C LYS A 283 -34.07 16.39 13.95
N VAL A 284 -33.80 15.71 12.83
CA VAL A 284 -33.11 16.29 11.67
C VAL A 284 -33.92 16.04 10.41
N THR A 285 -34.41 17.11 9.79
CA THR A 285 -35.03 17.07 8.47
C THR A 285 -33.96 16.88 7.40
N ILE A 286 -34.08 15.83 6.59
CA ILE A 286 -33.13 15.52 5.51
C ILE A 286 -33.55 16.28 4.25
N ASP A 287 -32.77 17.29 3.88
CA ASP A 287 -32.89 18.01 2.60
C ASP A 287 -31.67 17.72 1.73
N TRP A 288 -31.88 17.04 0.60
CA TRP A 288 -30.81 16.63 -0.31
C TRP A 288 -30.16 17.80 -1.04
N ASP A 289 -30.89 18.89 -1.29
CA ASP A 289 -30.34 20.04 -2.00
C ASP A 289 -29.52 20.92 -1.05
N ALA A 290 -29.96 21.08 0.20
CA ALA A 290 -29.14 21.66 1.26
C ALA A 290 -27.85 20.85 1.51
N ILE A 291 -27.95 19.51 1.51
CA ILE A 291 -26.79 18.63 1.63
C ILE A 291 -25.84 18.84 0.43
N LYS A 292 -26.32 18.93 -0.81
CA LYS A 292 -25.46 19.19 -1.97
C LYS A 292 -24.73 20.53 -1.85
N ALA A 293 -25.44 21.60 -1.50
CA ALA A 293 -24.86 22.93 -1.32
C ALA A 293 -23.76 22.94 -0.24
N LYS A 294 -23.98 22.26 0.91
CA LYS A 294 -22.96 22.11 1.96
C LYS A 294 -21.71 21.37 1.46
N LYS A 295 -21.88 20.35 0.62
CA LYS A 295 -20.75 19.59 0.04
C LYS A 295 -19.94 20.40 -0.94
N GLU A 296 -20.60 21.25 -1.74
CA GLU A 296 -19.92 22.14 -2.69
C GLU A 296 -19.13 23.20 -1.94
N LYS A 297 -19.74 23.82 -0.92
CA LYS A 297 -19.06 24.78 -0.05
C LYS A 297 -17.80 24.21 0.60
N GLU A 298 -17.87 22.99 1.15
CA GLU A 298 -16.69 22.33 1.76
C GLU A 298 -15.57 22.06 0.74
N LYS A 299 -15.92 21.72 -0.51
CA LYS A 299 -14.94 21.55 -1.59
C LYS A 299 -14.30 22.88 -1.99
N GLU A 300 -15.09 23.94 -2.10
CA GLU A 300 -14.61 25.28 -2.41
C GLU A 300 -13.68 25.80 -1.31
N GLU A 301 -14.08 25.65 -0.04
CA GLU A 301 -13.23 26.01 1.11
C GLU A 301 -11.91 25.23 1.10
N GLU A 302 -11.94 23.94 0.75
CA GLU A 302 -10.72 23.13 0.63
C GLU A 302 -9.81 23.61 -0.52
N MET A 303 -10.39 23.93 -1.68
CA MET A 303 -9.65 24.47 -2.83
C MET A 303 -9.02 25.82 -2.51
N GLU A 304 -9.77 26.72 -1.88
CA GLU A 304 -9.25 28.02 -1.45
C GLU A 304 -8.11 27.87 -0.45
N ARG A 305 -8.20 26.94 0.50
CA ARG A 305 -7.15 26.68 1.49
C ARG A 305 -5.88 26.15 0.83
N ALA A 306 -6.01 25.22 -0.10
CA ALA A 306 -4.85 24.71 -0.84
C ALA A 306 -4.13 25.82 -1.61
N ASN A 307 -4.89 26.73 -2.23
CA ASN A 307 -4.34 27.87 -2.94
C ASN A 307 -3.64 28.88 -2.01
N ARG A 308 -4.16 29.09 -0.79
CA ARG A 308 -3.51 29.97 0.22
C ARG A 308 -2.26 29.34 0.84
N GLY A 309 -2.25 28.01 1.04
CA GLY A 309 -1.12 27.26 1.59
C GLY A 309 0.03 27.03 0.59
N GLY A 310 -0.26 27.09 -0.72
CA GLY A 310 0.73 26.95 -1.79
C GLY A 310 1.63 28.17 -2.02
N GLY A 311 1.45 29.26 -1.27
CA GLY A 311 2.20 30.51 -1.38
C GLY A 311 3.60 30.51 -0.74
N TYR A 312 4.02 29.40 -0.12
CA TYR A 312 5.39 29.20 0.35
C TYR A 312 6.02 28.05 -0.44
N LYS A 313 6.52 28.36 -1.64
CA LYS A 313 7.54 27.58 -2.33
C LYS A 313 8.71 28.48 -2.64
#